data_AF-A0A414QPZ3-F1
#
_entry.id   AF-A0A414QPZ3-F1
#
_cell.length_a   1.000
_cell.length_b   1.000
_cell.length_c   1.000
_cell.angle_alpha   90.00
_cell.angle_beta   90.00
_cell.angle_gamma   90.00
#
_symmetry.space_group_name_H-M   'P 1'
#
loop_
_entity.id
_entity.type
_entity.pdbx_description
1 polymer ?
#
loop_
_entity_poly.entity_id
_entity_poly.type
_entity_poly.pdbx_seq_one_letter_code
_entity_poly.pdbx_strand_id
1 'polypeptide(L)'
;MQIKKGLNKLVDRVEKTNIYIIFVVILCIQVLFMLYYCNMKKGYFVDEIWSYGLSNSYYHAQLEDNNSLENVKISSELFKKYLTVDEGKNFKFGSVVNNQMHDAHPPLFYMVLHSVSSLFTGTFSKWFGLIPNIIYFVIVMFLLLKISQCVSDNNIFFIAVQVLYGFSIGAINSVTYIRMYMLLTLWCLLFLLENIYLYQKEKLKLSNYILLGIATLGGMYTHFFFIIFACPVVLLNLLYLYKEKSGKGLLKYILTGVIGGISAILLFPTYIQKISGNDGNSNSAQTHANMRNFSDWSNRLKAYWADVSSELFGSVWGVIIGICVIIIISYIFSRLVFNIKLKKTEKGLICIIIEKNDFEKKKIVIRKSVFIIGGILFICAFYYILVCKITLFISNRFMMCIYPLLVLLMCLLLEKTVKVCTKKKVKQALTMGIISIFIIGVTFYANDPEYIYEEKGMIATELENYTNVPCLYVYTAPYRMLNNALNLMNTKTIYQSNLDNLKKNINSVNNSSEQLILYVDTLVSDQGMEMDDCVEYIKSSLNYNKVKWLGTDDMSVIYCLER
;
A
#
# COMPACT_ATOMS: atom_id res chain seq x y z
N MET A 1 24.23 20.97 -35.02
CA MET A 1 23.45 22.18 -34.63
C MET A 1 21.93 22.00 -34.75
N GLN A 2 21.43 21.23 -35.73
CA GLN A 2 20.00 20.97 -35.93
C GLN A 2 19.33 20.16 -34.80
N ILE A 3 19.97 19.08 -34.31
CA ILE A 3 19.46 18.26 -33.19
C ILE A 3 19.16 19.10 -31.94
N LYS A 4 20.08 20.02 -31.59
CA LYS A 4 19.92 20.94 -30.45
C LYS A 4 18.76 21.93 -30.63
N LYS A 5 18.53 22.43 -31.84
CA LYS A 5 17.36 23.27 -32.15
C LYS A 5 16.06 22.46 -32.06
N GLY A 6 16.08 21.20 -32.48
CA GLY A 6 14.95 20.26 -32.36
C GLY A 6 14.55 19.99 -30.91
N LEU A 7 15.53 19.61 -30.06
CA LEU A 7 15.27 19.35 -28.64
C LEU A 7 14.72 20.58 -27.91
N ASN A 8 15.26 21.77 -28.19
CA ASN A 8 14.75 23.01 -27.61
C ASN A 8 13.28 23.25 -27.96
N LYS A 9 12.92 23.11 -29.24
CA LYS A 9 11.52 23.23 -29.69
C LYS A 9 10.61 22.18 -29.05
N LEU A 10 11.10 20.96 -28.83
CA LEU A 10 10.33 19.89 -28.18
C LEU A 10 10.02 20.23 -26.73
N VAL A 11 11.03 20.60 -25.94
CA VAL A 11 10.83 20.94 -24.51
C VAL A 11 9.90 22.14 -24.37
N ASP A 12 10.08 23.17 -25.20
CA ASP A 12 9.19 24.33 -25.21
C ASP A 12 7.76 23.94 -25.60
N ARG A 13 7.58 22.96 -26.50
CA ARG A 13 6.26 22.44 -26.87
C ARG A 13 5.64 21.68 -25.71
N VAL A 14 6.38 20.80 -25.03
CA VAL A 14 5.91 20.04 -23.86
C VAL A 14 5.46 20.99 -22.73
N GLU A 15 6.25 22.01 -22.43
CA GLU A 15 5.92 23.03 -21.42
C GLU A 15 4.69 23.88 -21.79
N LYS A 16 4.39 24.03 -23.09
CA LYS A 16 3.19 24.74 -23.57
C LYS A 16 1.98 23.83 -23.78
N THR A 17 2.19 22.52 -23.80
CA THR A 17 1.12 21.54 -24.02
C THR A 17 0.25 21.47 -22.78
N ASN A 18 -1.05 21.26 -22.98
CA ASN A 18 -1.96 21.01 -21.87
C ASN A 18 -1.53 19.72 -21.15
N ILE A 19 -1.10 19.85 -19.89
CA ILE A 19 -0.59 18.73 -19.08
C ILE A 19 -1.60 17.59 -18.97
N TYR A 20 -2.91 17.86 -19.03
CA TYR A 20 -3.92 16.79 -18.96
C TYR A 20 -3.84 15.83 -20.15
N ILE A 21 -3.43 16.30 -21.34
CA ILE A 21 -3.24 15.42 -22.51
C ILE A 21 -2.07 14.47 -22.26
N ILE A 22 -0.94 15.00 -21.79
CA ILE A 22 0.26 14.21 -21.47
C ILE A 22 -0.04 13.22 -20.34
N PHE A 23 -0.77 13.68 -19.31
CA PHE A 23 -1.20 12.86 -18.19
C PHE A 23 -2.05 11.67 -18.65
N VAL A 24 -3.05 11.89 -19.51
CA VAL A 24 -3.90 10.79 -20.02
C VAL A 24 -3.07 9.75 -20.76
N VAL A 25 -2.11 10.16 -21.59
CA VAL A 25 -1.23 9.21 -22.29
C VAL A 25 -0.39 8.38 -21.31
N ILE A 26 0.26 9.04 -20.34
CA ILE A 26 1.04 8.35 -19.30
C ILE A 26 0.15 7.39 -18.51
N LEU A 27 -1.03 7.86 -18.11
CA LEU A 27 -1.99 7.07 -17.33
C LEU A 27 -2.47 5.83 -18.09
N CYS A 28 -2.77 5.95 -19.38
CA CYS A 28 -3.16 4.79 -20.20
C CYS A 28 -2.06 3.73 -20.23
N ILE A 29 -0.80 4.14 -20.39
CA ILE A 29 0.35 3.21 -20.35
C ILE A 29 0.48 2.58 -18.96
N GLN A 30 0.31 3.36 -17.90
CA GLN A 30 0.35 2.87 -16.53
C GLN A 30 -0.78 1.88 -16.22
N VAL A 31 -1.99 2.10 -16.74
CA VAL A 31 -3.09 1.14 -16.56
C VAL A 31 -2.77 -0.18 -17.26
N LEU A 32 -2.23 -0.16 -18.48
CA LEU A 32 -1.78 -1.38 -19.16
C LEU A 32 -0.67 -2.09 -18.37
N PHE A 33 0.26 -1.32 -17.81
CA PHE A 33 1.32 -1.82 -16.95
C PHE A 33 0.78 -2.48 -15.67
N MET A 34 -0.20 -1.86 -15.02
CA MET A 34 -0.87 -2.44 -13.84
C MET A 34 -1.64 -3.71 -14.22
N LEU A 35 -2.34 -3.73 -15.35
CA LEU A 35 -3.05 -4.93 -15.84
C LEU A 35 -2.09 -6.09 -16.09
N TYR A 36 -0.88 -5.83 -16.61
CA TYR A 36 0.16 -6.84 -16.76
C TYR A 36 0.53 -7.49 -15.42
N TYR A 37 0.84 -6.71 -14.38
CA TYR A 37 1.17 -7.26 -13.06
C TYR A 37 -0.02 -7.90 -12.33
N CYS A 38 -1.22 -7.33 -12.47
CA CYS A 38 -2.45 -7.96 -12.01
C CYS A 38 -2.67 -9.33 -12.66
N ASN A 39 -2.31 -9.48 -13.94
CA ASN A 39 -2.35 -10.77 -14.62
C ASN A 39 -1.28 -11.73 -14.09
N MET A 40 -0.07 -11.23 -13.79
CA MET A 40 1.01 -12.01 -13.19
C MET A 40 0.67 -12.53 -11.79
N LYS A 41 -0.17 -11.86 -10.99
CA LYS A 41 -0.58 -12.35 -9.67
C LYS A 41 -1.15 -13.77 -9.75
N LYS A 42 -0.48 -14.76 -9.14
CA LYS A 42 -0.90 -16.18 -9.17
C LYS A 42 -1.36 -16.70 -7.81
N GLY A 43 -0.95 -16.09 -6.71
CA GLY A 43 -1.34 -16.50 -5.37
C GLY A 43 -1.85 -15.34 -4.52
N TYR A 44 -2.09 -15.65 -3.25
CA TYR A 44 -2.64 -14.73 -2.27
C TYR A 44 -1.90 -14.85 -0.95
N PHE A 45 -1.77 -13.72 -0.27
CA PHE A 45 -1.50 -13.74 1.16
C PHE A 45 -2.78 -13.98 1.96
N VAL A 46 -2.65 -14.54 3.15
CA VAL A 46 -3.79 -14.90 4.00
C VAL A 46 -4.73 -13.71 4.25
N ASP A 47 -4.20 -12.49 4.42
CA ASP A 47 -5.02 -11.28 4.61
C ASP A 47 -5.88 -10.94 3.38
N GLU A 48 -5.45 -11.32 2.17
CA GLU A 48 -6.26 -11.16 0.97
C GLU A 48 -7.41 -12.17 0.98
N ILE A 49 -7.16 -13.42 1.39
CA ILE A 49 -8.21 -14.44 1.53
C ILE A 49 -9.22 -14.03 2.60
N TRP A 50 -8.75 -13.54 3.76
CA TRP A 50 -9.61 -12.95 4.78
C TRP A 50 -10.42 -11.77 4.26
N SER A 51 -9.88 -10.98 3.32
CA SER A 51 -10.64 -9.89 2.73
C SER A 51 -11.87 -10.38 1.99
N TYR A 52 -11.80 -11.50 1.27
CA TYR A 52 -12.97 -12.14 0.67
C TYR A 52 -13.90 -12.71 1.74
N GLY A 53 -13.35 -13.49 2.68
CA GLY A 53 -14.08 -14.07 3.80
C GLY A 53 -14.95 -13.05 4.52
N LEU A 54 -14.31 -12.04 5.08
CA LEU A 54 -14.95 -10.96 5.83
C LEU A 54 -15.93 -10.13 5.00
N SER A 55 -15.76 -10.07 3.67
CA SER A 55 -16.68 -9.37 2.77
C SER A 55 -17.90 -10.21 2.39
N ASN A 56 -17.74 -11.52 2.23
CA ASN A 56 -18.72 -12.33 1.51
C ASN A 56 -19.46 -13.32 2.41
N SER A 57 -18.84 -13.78 3.49
CA SER A 57 -19.48 -14.68 4.44
C SER A 57 -20.70 -13.99 5.09
N TYR A 58 -21.77 -14.77 5.28
CA TYR A 58 -23.02 -14.26 5.84
C TYR A 58 -23.05 -14.38 7.36
N TYR A 59 -22.70 -13.31 8.08
CA TYR A 59 -22.61 -13.21 9.55
C TYR A 59 -21.58 -14.17 10.19
N HIS A 60 -20.49 -14.48 9.48
CA HIS A 60 -19.40 -15.35 9.94
C HIS A 60 -18.04 -14.68 9.71
N ALA A 61 -17.49 -14.02 10.72
CA ALA A 61 -16.22 -13.32 10.57
C ALA A 61 -15.05 -14.31 10.39
N GLN A 62 -15.07 -15.42 11.13
CA GLN A 62 -14.04 -16.45 11.10
C GLN A 62 -14.55 -17.75 10.47
N LEU A 63 -13.61 -18.59 10.02
CA LEU A 63 -13.93 -19.87 9.40
C LEU A 63 -14.59 -20.81 10.42
N GLU A 64 -14.07 -20.82 11.65
CA GLU A 64 -14.49 -21.65 12.78
C GLU A 64 -15.82 -21.23 13.45
N ASP A 65 -16.42 -20.11 13.02
CA ASP A 65 -17.70 -19.64 13.58
C ASP A 65 -18.78 -20.73 13.47
N ASN A 66 -19.67 -20.78 14.47
CA ASN A 66 -20.72 -21.80 14.60
C ASN A 66 -20.20 -23.25 14.60
N ASN A 67 -19.03 -23.49 15.20
CA ASN A 67 -18.50 -24.83 15.41
C ASN A 67 -18.28 -25.62 14.10
N SER A 68 -18.05 -24.91 13.00
CA SER A 68 -17.91 -25.46 11.64
C SER A 68 -16.73 -26.44 11.50
N LEU A 69 -15.76 -26.39 12.40
CA LEU A 69 -14.55 -27.21 12.43
C LEU A 69 -14.55 -28.26 13.58
N GLU A 70 -15.69 -28.55 14.21
CA GLU A 70 -15.74 -29.59 15.25
C GLU A 70 -15.51 -31.01 14.72
N ASN A 71 -15.92 -31.27 13.48
CA ASN A 71 -15.82 -32.60 12.88
C ASN A 71 -14.46 -32.81 12.19
N VAL A 72 -13.88 -34.01 12.35
CA VAL A 72 -12.64 -34.40 11.64
C VAL A 72 -12.82 -34.34 10.13
N LYS A 73 -13.96 -34.82 9.63
CA LYS A 73 -14.32 -34.72 8.21
C LYS A 73 -15.15 -33.45 7.99
N ILE A 74 -14.67 -32.56 7.12
CA ILE A 74 -15.35 -31.30 6.77
C ILE A 74 -15.67 -31.23 5.27
N SER A 75 -16.60 -30.35 4.91
CA SER A 75 -17.02 -30.15 3.52
C SER A 75 -16.25 -28.99 2.88
N SER A 76 -15.86 -29.14 1.61
CA SER A 76 -15.29 -28.05 0.81
C SER A 76 -16.27 -26.88 0.59
N GLU A 77 -17.57 -27.13 0.73
CA GLU A 77 -18.59 -26.06 0.74
C GLU A 77 -18.34 -25.03 1.84
N LEU A 78 -17.70 -25.41 2.96
CA LEU A 78 -17.38 -24.48 4.05
C LEU A 78 -16.54 -23.31 3.53
N PHE A 79 -15.46 -23.62 2.79
CA PHE A 79 -14.58 -22.60 2.21
C PHE A 79 -15.27 -21.82 1.10
N LYS A 80 -16.08 -22.48 0.27
CA LYS A 80 -16.82 -21.81 -0.81
C LYS A 80 -17.81 -20.78 -0.25
N LYS A 81 -18.59 -21.15 0.77
CA LYS A 81 -19.55 -20.25 1.45
C LYS A 81 -18.86 -19.12 2.22
N TYR A 82 -17.66 -19.37 2.73
CA TYR A 82 -16.87 -18.34 3.39
C TYR A 82 -16.35 -17.30 2.38
N LEU A 83 -15.81 -17.74 1.25
CA LEU A 83 -15.11 -16.86 0.30
C LEU A 83 -16.01 -16.19 -0.75
N THR A 84 -17.18 -16.75 -1.04
CA THR A 84 -18.06 -16.29 -2.14
C THR A 84 -19.41 -15.82 -1.60
N VAL A 85 -20.09 -14.96 -2.38
CA VAL A 85 -21.43 -14.51 -2.02
C VAL A 85 -22.44 -15.59 -2.41
N ASP A 86 -23.19 -16.09 -1.43
CA ASP A 86 -24.28 -17.05 -1.65
C ASP A 86 -25.49 -16.43 -2.34
N GLU A 87 -26.27 -17.26 -3.04
CA GLU A 87 -27.54 -16.83 -3.65
C GLU A 87 -28.50 -16.26 -2.60
N GLY A 88 -29.10 -15.11 -2.93
CA GLY A 88 -30.00 -14.38 -2.03
C GLY A 88 -29.29 -13.57 -0.94
N LYS A 89 -27.94 -13.61 -0.87
CA LYS A 89 -27.12 -12.80 0.05
C LYS A 89 -26.44 -11.61 -0.62
N ASN A 90 -26.77 -11.34 -1.88
CA ASN A 90 -26.27 -10.20 -2.65
C ASN A 90 -26.55 -8.87 -1.94
N PHE A 91 -25.53 -8.01 -1.89
CA PHE A 91 -25.60 -6.65 -1.35
C PHE A 91 -26.10 -6.56 0.11
N LYS A 92 -25.91 -7.63 0.91
CA LYS A 92 -26.28 -7.66 2.34
C LYS A 92 -25.19 -7.02 3.19
N PHE A 93 -25.04 -5.71 3.08
CA PHE A 93 -24.01 -4.93 3.79
C PHE A 93 -24.06 -5.01 5.32
N GLY A 94 -25.22 -5.34 5.91
CA GLY A 94 -25.33 -5.59 7.35
C GLY A 94 -24.42 -6.74 7.81
N SER A 95 -24.25 -7.77 6.97
CA SER A 95 -23.30 -8.86 7.22
C SER A 95 -21.85 -8.36 7.21
N VAL A 96 -21.49 -7.55 6.22
CA VAL A 96 -20.15 -6.98 6.10
C VAL A 96 -19.78 -6.16 7.32
N VAL A 97 -20.68 -5.26 7.75
CA VAL A 97 -20.48 -4.45 8.96
C VAL A 97 -20.37 -5.35 10.18
N ASN A 98 -21.22 -6.37 10.31
CA ASN A 98 -21.14 -7.34 11.41
C ASN A 98 -19.79 -8.07 11.47
N ASN A 99 -19.33 -8.58 10.33
CA ASN A 99 -18.04 -9.27 10.25
C ASN A 99 -16.90 -8.34 10.67
N GLN A 100 -16.93 -7.06 10.24
CA GLN A 100 -15.94 -6.09 10.65
C GLN A 100 -16.01 -5.68 12.12
N MET A 101 -17.19 -5.71 12.75
CA MET A 101 -17.27 -5.48 14.20
C MET A 101 -16.48 -6.56 14.97
N HIS A 102 -16.39 -7.76 14.42
CA HIS A 102 -15.62 -8.89 14.96
C HIS A 102 -14.19 -9.01 14.36
N ASP A 103 -13.80 -8.12 13.43
CA ASP A 103 -12.44 -8.02 12.86
C ASP A 103 -11.74 -6.71 13.28
N ALA A 104 -10.48 -6.51 12.90
CA ALA A 104 -9.67 -5.35 13.25
C ALA A 104 -9.87 -4.11 12.35
N HIS A 105 -10.74 -4.11 11.33
CA HIS A 105 -10.76 -3.04 10.32
C HIS A 105 -12.14 -2.37 10.12
N PRO A 106 -12.18 -1.09 9.68
CA PRO A 106 -13.40 -0.45 9.19
C PRO A 106 -13.91 -1.04 7.85
N PRO A 107 -15.22 -0.93 7.55
CA PRO A 107 -15.86 -1.78 6.53
C PRO A 107 -15.85 -1.29 5.08
N LEU A 108 -15.42 -0.07 4.75
CA LEU A 108 -15.63 0.49 3.40
C LEU A 108 -15.02 -0.37 2.29
N PHE A 109 -13.78 -0.83 2.48
CA PHE A 109 -13.10 -1.69 1.49
C PHE A 109 -13.86 -3.02 1.28
N TYR A 110 -14.27 -3.65 2.37
CA TYR A 110 -15.01 -4.92 2.35
C TYR A 110 -16.40 -4.75 1.73
N MET A 111 -17.05 -3.61 1.94
CA MET A 111 -18.32 -3.30 1.27
C MET A 111 -18.15 -3.17 -0.24
N VAL A 112 -17.05 -2.59 -0.72
CA VAL A 112 -16.77 -2.54 -2.16
C VAL A 112 -16.51 -3.94 -2.70
N LEU A 113 -15.68 -4.74 -2.03
CA LEU A 113 -15.38 -6.11 -2.46
C LEU A 113 -16.63 -6.99 -2.47
N HIS A 114 -17.50 -6.86 -1.46
CA HIS A 114 -18.81 -7.51 -1.41
C HIS A 114 -19.73 -7.05 -2.55
N SER A 115 -19.70 -5.76 -2.90
CA SER A 115 -20.51 -5.23 -4.01
C SER A 115 -20.11 -5.85 -5.34
N VAL A 116 -18.80 -5.97 -5.60
CA VAL A 116 -18.31 -6.62 -6.83
C VAL A 116 -18.62 -8.11 -6.80
N SER A 117 -18.36 -8.79 -5.69
CA SER A 117 -18.65 -10.24 -5.54
C SER A 117 -20.15 -10.54 -5.66
N SER A 118 -21.02 -9.63 -5.21
CA SER A 118 -22.49 -9.75 -5.33
C SER A 118 -22.99 -9.66 -6.76
N LEU A 119 -22.20 -9.11 -7.70
CA LEU A 119 -22.54 -9.14 -9.13
C LEU A 119 -22.24 -10.51 -9.76
N PHE A 120 -21.44 -11.35 -9.09
CA PHE A 120 -20.94 -12.64 -9.58
C PHE A 120 -21.09 -13.71 -8.49
N THR A 121 -22.32 -13.93 -8.04
CA THR A 121 -22.68 -14.89 -6.98
C THR A 121 -22.03 -16.26 -7.16
N GLY A 122 -21.58 -16.88 -6.06
CA GLY A 122 -21.02 -18.23 -6.05
C GLY A 122 -19.66 -18.39 -6.72
N THR A 123 -19.03 -17.28 -7.14
CA THR A 123 -17.72 -17.27 -7.79
C THR A 123 -16.68 -16.54 -6.97
N PHE A 124 -15.43 -17.00 -7.09
CA PHE A 124 -14.25 -16.34 -6.55
C PHE A 124 -13.38 -15.86 -7.71
N SER A 125 -12.79 -14.67 -7.61
CA SER A 125 -11.87 -14.14 -8.63
C SER A 125 -10.98 -13.04 -8.06
N LYS A 126 -9.66 -13.08 -8.35
CA LYS A 126 -8.74 -11.97 -8.05
C LYS A 126 -9.22 -10.63 -8.59
N TRP A 127 -9.89 -10.65 -9.74
CA TRP A 127 -10.32 -9.42 -10.42
C TRP A 127 -11.36 -8.63 -9.61
N PHE A 128 -12.08 -9.28 -8.68
CA PHE A 128 -13.03 -8.58 -7.82
C PHE A 128 -12.35 -7.57 -6.89
N GLY A 129 -11.11 -7.84 -6.47
CA GLY A 129 -10.29 -6.89 -5.71
C GLY A 129 -9.38 -6.02 -6.59
N LEU A 130 -8.81 -6.59 -7.66
CA LEU A 130 -7.84 -5.89 -8.50
C LEU A 130 -8.46 -4.78 -9.35
N ILE A 131 -9.67 -4.96 -9.90
CA ILE A 131 -10.32 -3.93 -10.71
C ILE A 131 -10.61 -2.67 -9.87
N PRO A 132 -11.22 -2.76 -8.67
CA PRO A 132 -11.34 -1.61 -7.78
C PRO A 132 -10.00 -0.93 -7.49
N ASN A 133 -8.94 -1.69 -7.20
CA ASN A 133 -7.61 -1.12 -6.96
C ASN A 133 -7.06 -0.35 -8.16
N ILE A 134 -7.24 -0.83 -9.39
CA ILE A 134 -6.86 -0.10 -10.61
C ILE A 134 -7.65 1.21 -10.73
N ILE A 135 -8.95 1.19 -10.41
CA ILE A 135 -9.78 2.41 -10.41
C ILE A 135 -9.27 3.41 -9.38
N TYR A 136 -8.93 2.94 -8.16
CA TYR A 136 -8.36 3.79 -7.12
C TYR A 136 -7.00 4.37 -7.54
N PHE A 137 -6.15 3.57 -8.19
CA PHE A 137 -4.89 4.02 -8.75
C PHE A 137 -5.08 5.15 -9.76
N VAL A 138 -6.02 5.01 -10.70
CA VAL A 138 -6.34 6.07 -11.67
C VAL A 138 -6.70 7.39 -10.98
N ILE A 139 -7.54 7.32 -9.93
CA ILE A 139 -7.93 8.49 -9.15
C ILE A 139 -6.73 9.06 -8.38
N VAL A 140 -5.90 8.21 -7.77
CA VAL A 140 -4.69 8.61 -7.05
C VAL A 140 -3.69 9.31 -7.97
N MET A 141 -3.47 8.83 -9.19
CA MET A 141 -2.60 9.50 -10.17
C MET A 141 -3.12 10.91 -10.51
N PHE A 142 -4.43 11.04 -10.69
CA PHE A 142 -5.05 12.35 -10.92
C PHE A 142 -4.92 13.29 -9.70
N LEU A 143 -5.18 12.80 -8.49
CA LEU A 143 -5.01 13.58 -7.26
C LEU A 143 -3.55 13.99 -7.05
N LEU A 144 -2.60 13.08 -7.34
CA LEU A 144 -1.18 13.38 -7.28
C LEU A 144 -0.79 14.46 -8.28
N LEU A 145 -1.35 14.46 -9.50
CA LEU A 145 -1.15 15.54 -10.47
C LEU A 145 -1.63 16.88 -9.89
N LYS A 146 -2.82 16.91 -9.29
CA LYS A 146 -3.38 18.13 -8.67
C LYS A 146 -2.53 18.64 -7.50
N ILE A 147 -2.06 17.75 -6.63
CA ILE A 147 -1.15 18.12 -5.53
C ILE A 147 0.19 18.62 -6.08
N SER A 148 0.70 18.01 -7.16
CA SER A 148 1.93 18.46 -7.84
C SER A 148 1.78 19.88 -8.38
N GLN A 149 0.62 20.22 -8.95
CA GLN A 149 0.30 21.57 -9.43
C GLN A 149 0.19 22.60 -8.31
N CYS A 150 -0.05 22.18 -7.06
CA CYS A 150 -0.05 23.09 -5.93
C CYS A 150 1.37 23.53 -5.50
N VAL A 151 2.42 22.80 -5.90
CA VAL A 151 3.81 23.06 -5.48
C VAL A 151 4.73 23.55 -6.59
N SER A 152 4.37 23.31 -7.86
CA SER A 152 5.15 23.69 -9.05
C SER A 152 4.21 23.98 -10.22
N ASP A 153 4.70 24.73 -11.22
CA ASP A 153 4.02 25.04 -12.49
C ASP A 153 4.73 24.39 -13.71
N ASN A 154 5.69 23.49 -13.46
CA ASN A 154 6.57 22.92 -14.48
C ASN A 154 6.03 21.57 -14.99
N ASN A 155 5.76 21.47 -16.31
CA ASN A 155 5.23 20.25 -16.90
C ASN A 155 6.20 19.08 -16.81
N ILE A 156 7.51 19.32 -16.96
CA ILE A 156 8.54 18.28 -16.81
C ILE A 156 8.56 17.73 -15.39
N PHE A 157 8.37 18.59 -14.40
CA PHE A 157 8.26 18.16 -13.00
C PHE A 157 7.03 17.27 -12.81
N PHE A 158 5.87 17.65 -13.35
CA PHE A 158 4.66 16.82 -13.26
C PHE A 158 4.88 15.46 -13.91
N ILE A 159 5.47 15.43 -15.12
CA ILE A 159 5.79 14.18 -15.82
C ILE A 159 6.71 13.31 -14.96
N ALA A 160 7.76 13.87 -14.37
CA ALA A 160 8.70 13.12 -13.53
C ALA A 160 8.00 12.49 -12.30
N VAL A 161 7.12 13.24 -11.62
CA VAL A 161 6.34 12.73 -10.47
C VAL A 161 5.44 11.57 -10.90
N GLN A 162 4.69 11.75 -12.00
CA GLN A 162 3.75 10.75 -12.49
C GLN A 162 4.47 9.47 -12.95
N VAL A 163 5.59 9.62 -13.66
CA VAL A 163 6.41 8.49 -14.14
C VAL A 163 7.06 7.76 -12.98
N LEU A 164 7.70 8.48 -12.04
CA LEU A 164 8.40 7.83 -10.94
C LEU A 164 7.47 7.08 -9.99
N TYR A 165 6.27 7.60 -9.68
CA TYR A 165 5.35 6.88 -8.81
C TYR A 165 4.59 5.80 -9.59
N GLY A 166 3.97 6.13 -10.72
CA GLY A 166 3.08 5.18 -11.40
C GLY A 166 3.78 3.99 -12.05
N PHE A 167 5.11 4.00 -12.16
CA PHE A 167 5.93 2.85 -12.57
C PHE A 167 6.79 2.28 -11.41
N SER A 168 6.63 2.74 -10.16
CA SER A 168 7.39 2.15 -9.06
C SER A 168 6.83 0.78 -8.64
N ILE A 169 7.68 -0.04 -8.00
CA ILE A 169 7.24 -1.29 -7.38
C ILE A 169 6.22 -0.99 -6.28
N GLY A 170 6.41 0.08 -5.52
CA GLY A 170 5.44 0.51 -4.49
C GLY A 170 4.02 0.77 -5.04
N ALA A 171 3.89 1.32 -6.26
CA ALA A 171 2.60 1.47 -6.92
C ALA A 171 2.02 0.13 -7.39
N ILE A 172 2.86 -0.76 -7.96
CA ILE A 172 2.44 -2.12 -8.32
C ILE A 172 1.91 -2.85 -7.09
N ASN A 173 2.70 -2.90 -6.02
CA ASN A 173 2.36 -3.52 -4.74
C ASN A 173 1.04 -2.98 -4.18
N SER A 174 0.83 -1.66 -4.24
CA SER A 174 -0.41 -1.04 -3.77
C SER A 174 -1.63 -1.51 -4.58
N VAL A 175 -1.48 -1.76 -5.89
CA VAL A 175 -2.57 -2.21 -6.78
C VAL A 175 -2.79 -3.72 -6.68
N THR A 176 -1.72 -4.52 -6.68
CA THR A 176 -1.79 -5.98 -6.70
C THR A 176 -2.17 -6.58 -5.36
N TYR A 177 -1.95 -5.86 -4.25
CA TYR A 177 -2.36 -6.31 -2.94
C TYR A 177 -3.85 -6.04 -2.71
N ILE A 178 -4.66 -7.11 -2.65
CA ILE A 178 -6.12 -7.02 -2.50
C ILE A 178 -6.47 -6.71 -1.04
N ARG A 179 -6.21 -5.46 -0.67
CA ARG A 179 -6.43 -4.86 0.64
C ARG A 179 -6.78 -3.39 0.51
N MET A 180 -7.20 -2.78 1.61
CA MET A 180 -7.66 -1.39 1.70
C MET A 180 -6.63 -0.30 1.40
N TYR A 181 -5.36 -0.62 1.14
CA TYR A 181 -4.27 0.38 1.13
C TYR A 181 -4.32 1.34 -0.08
N MET A 182 -4.69 0.86 -1.28
CA MET A 182 -4.87 1.75 -2.44
C MET A 182 -6.06 2.70 -2.24
N LEU A 183 -7.15 2.20 -1.65
CA LEU A 183 -8.33 3.01 -1.28
C LEU A 183 -7.98 4.03 -0.18
N LEU A 184 -7.21 3.63 0.82
CA LEU A 184 -6.71 4.54 1.85
C LEU A 184 -5.85 5.66 1.23
N THR A 185 -4.97 5.31 0.28
CA THR A 185 -4.14 6.28 -0.44
C THR A 185 -4.99 7.32 -1.16
N LEU A 186 -6.06 6.89 -1.83
CA LEU A 186 -7.04 7.80 -2.46
C LEU A 186 -7.60 8.80 -1.45
N TRP A 187 -8.10 8.32 -0.30
CA TRP A 187 -8.68 9.18 0.72
C TRP A 187 -7.67 10.14 1.33
N CYS A 188 -6.44 9.68 1.61
CA CYS A 188 -5.36 10.53 2.11
C CYS A 188 -5.03 11.66 1.13
N LEU A 189 -4.90 11.37 -0.17
CA LEU A 189 -4.58 12.39 -1.17
C LEU A 189 -5.76 13.35 -1.41
N LEU A 190 -7.00 12.85 -1.45
CA LEU A 190 -8.18 13.71 -1.58
C LEU A 190 -8.31 14.64 -0.39
N PHE A 191 -8.15 14.11 0.82
CA PHE A 191 -8.18 14.89 2.06
C PHE A 191 -7.08 15.96 2.05
N LEU A 192 -5.84 15.59 1.70
CA LEU A 192 -4.74 16.54 1.60
C LEU A 192 -5.00 17.63 0.56
N LEU A 193 -5.48 17.27 -0.63
CA LEU A 193 -5.73 18.21 -1.71
C LEU A 193 -6.80 19.26 -1.32
N GLU A 194 -7.91 18.82 -0.75
CA GLU A 194 -8.97 19.72 -0.30
C GLU A 194 -8.46 20.65 0.80
N ASN A 195 -7.65 20.14 1.73
CA ASN A 195 -6.97 20.96 2.73
C ASN A 195 -5.99 21.97 2.08
N ILE A 196 -5.18 21.58 1.10
CA ILE A 196 -4.29 22.49 0.35
C ILE A 196 -5.09 23.64 -0.30
N TYR A 197 -6.26 23.33 -0.87
CA TYR A 197 -7.12 24.34 -1.47
C TYR A 197 -7.65 25.36 -0.47
N LEU A 198 -7.82 25.01 0.82
CA LEU A 198 -8.15 25.96 1.89
C LEU A 198 -7.08 27.05 2.06
N TYR A 199 -5.80 26.72 1.85
CA TYR A 199 -4.71 27.69 1.93
C TYR A 199 -4.57 28.56 0.68
N GLN A 200 -4.81 27.96 -0.49
CA GLN A 200 -4.47 28.61 -1.76
C GLN A 200 -5.60 29.50 -2.29
N LYS A 201 -6.86 29.06 -2.16
CA LYS A 201 -7.99 29.76 -2.77
C LYS A 201 -8.50 30.87 -1.86
N GLU A 202 -8.71 32.05 -2.44
CA GLU A 202 -9.30 33.19 -1.72
C GLU A 202 -10.75 32.91 -1.27
N LYS A 203 -11.49 32.12 -2.06
CA LYS A 203 -12.85 31.68 -1.75
C LYS A 203 -13.01 30.20 -2.04
N LEU A 204 -13.56 29.48 -1.08
CA LEU A 204 -13.82 28.05 -1.17
C LEU A 204 -15.24 27.81 -1.65
N LYS A 205 -15.38 26.84 -2.55
CA LYS A 205 -16.70 26.39 -3.02
C LYS A 205 -17.29 25.41 -2.02
N LEU A 206 -18.62 25.33 -1.97
CA LEU A 206 -19.31 24.33 -1.15
C LEU A 206 -18.84 22.90 -1.47
N SER A 207 -18.54 22.62 -2.75
CA SER A 207 -17.99 21.33 -3.18
C SER A 207 -16.69 20.96 -2.48
N ASN A 208 -15.83 21.92 -2.12
CA ASN A 208 -14.58 21.64 -1.41
C ASN A 208 -14.85 21.14 0.01
N TYR A 209 -15.81 21.75 0.71
CA TYR A 209 -16.24 21.27 2.04
C TYR A 209 -16.94 19.91 1.94
N ILE A 210 -17.81 19.70 0.95
CA ILE A 210 -18.45 18.39 0.76
C ILE A 210 -17.40 17.31 0.52
N LEU A 211 -16.44 17.54 -0.38
CA LEU A 211 -15.36 16.58 -0.66
C LEU A 211 -14.47 16.33 0.56
N LEU A 212 -14.19 17.37 1.36
CA LEU A 212 -13.46 17.21 2.62
C LEU A 212 -14.22 16.31 3.62
N GLY A 213 -15.55 16.50 3.75
CA GLY A 213 -16.40 15.66 4.59
C GLY A 213 -16.44 14.21 4.09
N ILE A 214 -16.60 14.02 2.78
CA ILE A 214 -16.55 12.69 2.13
C ILE A 214 -15.18 12.04 2.34
N ALA A 215 -14.08 12.77 2.17
CA ALA A 215 -12.74 12.23 2.38
C ALA A 215 -12.49 11.85 3.85
N THR A 216 -13.04 12.63 4.79
CA THR A 216 -12.98 12.33 6.23
C THR A 216 -13.75 11.04 6.55
N LEU A 217 -14.99 10.95 6.10
CA LEU A 217 -15.82 9.75 6.25
C LEU A 217 -15.15 8.54 5.58
N GLY A 218 -14.81 8.66 4.30
CA GLY A 218 -14.23 7.58 3.50
C GLY A 218 -12.91 7.08 4.08
N GLY A 219 -12.02 7.98 4.49
CA GLY A 219 -10.75 7.64 5.11
C GLY A 219 -10.92 6.89 6.43
N MET A 220 -11.72 7.44 7.35
CA MET A 220 -12.01 6.80 8.64
C MET A 220 -12.71 5.45 8.45
N TYR A 221 -13.68 5.38 7.53
CA TYR A 221 -14.44 4.16 7.25
C TYR A 221 -13.65 3.11 6.44
N THR A 222 -12.42 3.44 5.99
CA THR A 222 -11.50 2.52 5.30
C THR A 222 -10.44 1.95 6.24
N HIS A 223 -9.75 2.79 7.02
CA HIS A 223 -8.63 2.34 7.85
C HIS A 223 -8.29 3.34 8.96
N PHE A 224 -7.96 2.83 10.16
CA PHE A 224 -7.62 3.66 11.31
C PHE A 224 -6.37 4.54 11.09
N PHE A 225 -5.43 4.11 10.25
CA PHE A 225 -4.23 4.91 9.95
C PHE A 225 -4.54 6.21 9.19
N PHE A 226 -5.74 6.35 8.63
CA PHE A 226 -6.20 7.63 8.11
C PHE A 226 -6.15 8.72 9.18
N ILE A 227 -6.47 8.41 10.45
CA ILE A 227 -6.43 9.39 11.55
C ILE A 227 -5.01 9.90 11.77
N ILE A 228 -4.02 9.00 11.70
CA ILE A 228 -2.60 9.33 11.85
C ILE A 228 -2.15 10.28 10.74
N PHE A 229 -2.59 10.04 9.51
CA PHE A 229 -2.33 10.91 8.37
C PHE A 229 -3.05 12.26 8.49
N ALA A 230 -4.33 12.24 8.88
CA ALA A 230 -5.19 13.42 8.94
C ALA A 230 -4.80 14.37 10.09
N CYS A 231 -4.32 13.86 11.22
CA CYS A 231 -3.95 14.65 12.39
C CYS A 231 -2.99 15.82 12.08
N PRO A 232 -1.79 15.62 11.49
CA PRO A 232 -0.89 16.72 11.15
C PRO A 232 -1.48 17.65 10.08
N VAL A 233 -2.28 17.13 9.13
CA VAL A 233 -2.96 17.97 8.12
C VAL A 233 -3.95 18.92 8.81
N VAL A 234 -4.80 18.40 9.70
CA VAL A 234 -5.79 19.20 10.44
C VAL A 234 -5.10 20.23 11.32
N LEU A 235 -4.07 19.83 12.06
CA LEU A 235 -3.29 20.74 12.90
C LEU A 235 -2.75 21.93 12.09
N LEU A 236 -2.10 21.66 10.96
CA LEU A 236 -1.56 22.72 10.09
C LEU A 236 -2.68 23.64 9.55
N ASN A 237 -3.87 23.12 9.28
CA ASN A 237 -4.99 23.91 8.75
C ASN A 237 -5.63 24.78 9.81
N LEU A 238 -5.82 24.24 11.02
CA LEU A 238 -6.34 24.99 12.16
C LEU A 238 -5.41 26.15 12.52
N LEU A 239 -4.10 25.91 12.59
CA LEU A 239 -3.10 26.95 12.85
C LEU A 239 -3.14 28.07 11.82
N TYR A 240 -3.33 27.73 10.54
CA TYR A 240 -3.45 28.72 9.47
C TYR A 240 -4.74 29.53 9.55
N LEU A 241 -5.90 28.86 9.67
CA LEU A 241 -7.19 29.55 9.75
C LEU A 241 -7.30 30.44 10.99
N TYR A 242 -6.69 30.01 12.10
CA TYR A 242 -6.54 30.82 13.30
C TYR A 242 -5.72 32.09 13.04
N LYS A 243 -4.55 31.95 12.38
CA LYS A 243 -3.67 33.08 12.05
C LYS A 243 -4.31 34.07 11.07
N GLU A 244 -5.07 33.58 10.09
CA GLU A 244 -5.81 34.40 9.12
C GLU A 244 -7.07 35.05 9.73
N LYS A 245 -7.37 34.81 11.02
CA LYS A 245 -8.54 35.35 11.74
C LYS A 245 -9.89 35.08 11.03
N SER A 246 -9.99 34.00 10.28
CA SER A 246 -11.18 33.65 9.50
C SER A 246 -12.17 32.82 10.33
N GLY A 247 -12.89 33.45 11.28
CA GLY A 247 -13.79 32.73 12.18
C GLY A 247 -14.88 31.90 11.48
N LYS A 248 -15.49 32.44 10.42
CA LYS A 248 -16.49 31.70 9.62
C LYS A 248 -15.87 30.53 8.84
N GLY A 249 -14.64 30.68 8.33
CA GLY A 249 -13.93 29.62 7.63
C GLY A 249 -13.53 28.48 8.57
N LEU A 250 -13.03 28.84 9.76
CA LEU A 250 -12.69 27.91 10.84
C LEU A 250 -13.92 27.09 11.28
N LEU A 251 -15.06 27.74 11.52
CA LEU A 251 -16.29 27.05 11.93
C LEU A 251 -16.75 26.05 10.87
N LYS A 252 -16.78 26.44 9.58
CA LYS A 252 -17.17 25.54 8.48
C LYS A 252 -16.22 24.34 8.36
N TYR A 253 -14.92 24.57 8.51
CA TYR A 253 -13.92 23.52 8.47
C TYR A 253 -14.13 22.49 9.59
N ILE A 254 -14.30 22.97 10.82
CA ILE A 254 -14.58 22.12 11.99
C ILE A 254 -15.87 21.33 11.79
N LEU A 255 -16.97 22.00 11.42
CA LEU A 255 -18.26 21.34 11.20
C LEU A 255 -18.17 20.25 10.14
N THR A 256 -17.45 20.51 9.04
CA THR A 256 -17.25 19.53 7.96
C THR A 256 -16.52 18.28 8.46
N GLY A 257 -15.42 18.46 9.19
CA GLY A 257 -14.66 17.35 9.77
C GLY A 257 -15.47 16.57 10.81
N VAL A 258 -16.20 17.27 11.67
CA VAL A 258 -17.08 16.67 12.69
C VAL A 258 -18.19 15.85 12.05
N ILE A 259 -18.87 16.37 11.02
CA ILE A 259 -19.93 15.63 10.32
C ILE A 259 -19.34 14.36 9.69
N GLY A 260 -18.20 14.44 9.00
CA GLY A 260 -17.56 13.28 8.39
C GLY A 260 -17.13 12.23 9.43
N GLY A 261 -16.50 12.67 10.52
CA GLY A 261 -16.01 11.78 11.57
C GLY A 261 -17.13 11.13 12.39
N ILE A 262 -18.15 11.90 12.80
CA ILE A 262 -19.33 11.36 13.50
C ILE A 262 -20.06 10.37 12.59
N SER A 263 -20.20 10.66 11.29
CA SER A 263 -20.82 9.73 10.36
C SER A 263 -20.09 8.38 10.31
N ALA A 264 -18.74 8.39 10.29
CA ALA A 264 -17.97 7.15 10.31
C ALA A 264 -18.18 6.34 11.60
N ILE A 265 -18.26 7.02 12.74
CA ILE A 265 -18.51 6.40 14.05
C ILE A 265 -19.92 5.82 14.13
N LEU A 266 -20.94 6.55 13.67
CA LEU A 266 -22.33 6.08 13.68
C LEU A 266 -22.55 4.88 12.77
N LEU A 267 -21.85 4.84 11.62
CA LEU A 267 -21.93 3.73 10.67
C LEU A 267 -21.09 2.51 11.06
N PHE A 268 -20.23 2.62 12.07
CA PHE A 268 -19.45 1.51 12.62
C PHE A 268 -19.40 1.58 14.16
N PRO A 269 -20.39 0.99 14.85
CA PRO A 269 -20.59 1.19 16.30
C PRO A 269 -19.36 0.85 17.17
N THR A 270 -18.54 -0.12 16.76
CA THR A 270 -17.34 -0.54 17.51
C THR A 270 -16.13 0.36 17.29
N TYR A 271 -16.20 1.39 16.43
CA TYR A 271 -15.06 2.21 16.01
C TYR A 271 -14.21 2.71 17.20
N ILE A 272 -14.87 3.25 18.24
CA ILE A 272 -14.19 3.80 19.42
C ILE A 272 -13.54 2.71 20.28
N GLN A 273 -14.19 1.56 20.45
CA GLN A 273 -13.65 0.44 21.22
C GLN A 273 -12.38 -0.14 20.57
N LYS A 274 -12.36 -0.21 19.23
CA LYS A 274 -11.20 -0.70 18.48
C LYS A 274 -10.00 0.25 18.58
N ILE A 275 -10.25 1.56 18.46
CA ILE A 275 -9.19 2.56 18.63
C ILE A 275 -8.64 2.57 20.06
N SER A 276 -9.50 2.39 21.07
CA SER A 276 -9.06 2.39 22.46
C SER A 276 -8.31 1.12 22.88
N GLY A 277 -8.27 0.10 22.03
CA GLY A 277 -7.63 -1.19 22.34
C GLY A 277 -8.43 -2.06 23.31
N ASN A 278 -9.68 -1.69 23.58
CA ASN A 278 -10.57 -2.35 24.53
C ASN A 278 -11.64 -3.21 23.83
N ASP A 279 -11.36 -3.67 22.61
CA ASP A 279 -12.30 -4.47 21.80
C ASP A 279 -12.08 -5.99 21.95
N GLY A 280 -11.20 -6.41 22.86
CA GLY A 280 -10.88 -7.82 23.08
C GLY A 280 -10.00 -8.45 21.98
N ASN A 281 -9.59 -7.68 20.96
CA ASN A 281 -8.70 -8.16 19.91
C ASN A 281 -7.23 -8.05 20.35
N SER A 282 -6.47 -9.14 20.30
CA SER A 282 -5.05 -9.15 20.69
C SER A 282 -4.20 -8.16 19.89
N ASN A 283 -4.55 -7.93 18.63
CA ASN A 283 -3.81 -7.03 17.74
C ASN A 283 -3.95 -5.56 18.18
N SER A 284 -5.15 -5.17 18.65
CA SER A 284 -5.37 -3.82 19.15
C SER A 284 -4.59 -3.61 20.46
N ALA A 285 -4.67 -4.55 21.40
CA ALA A 285 -3.95 -4.49 22.67
C ALA A 285 -2.41 -4.43 22.48
N GLN A 286 -1.86 -5.24 21.57
CA GLN A 286 -0.42 -5.23 21.26
C GLN A 286 0.02 -3.92 20.59
N THR A 287 -0.82 -3.31 19.75
CA THR A 287 -0.53 -1.99 19.14
C THR A 287 -0.35 -0.93 20.22
N HIS A 288 -1.22 -0.93 21.25
CA HIS A 288 -1.11 -0.06 22.42
C HIS A 288 0.12 -0.37 23.29
N ALA A 289 0.52 -1.64 23.39
CA ALA A 289 1.76 -2.01 24.06
C ALA A 289 3.00 -1.48 23.33
N ASN A 290 3.04 -1.59 21.99
CA ASN A 290 4.14 -1.10 21.15
C ASN A 290 4.32 0.42 21.25
N MET A 291 3.24 1.18 21.45
CA MET A 291 3.33 2.62 21.73
C MET A 291 4.22 2.94 22.93
N ARG A 292 4.29 2.06 23.94
CA ARG A 292 5.07 2.26 25.17
C ARG A 292 6.50 1.70 25.07
N ASN A 293 6.76 0.74 24.19
CA ASN A 293 8.05 0.06 24.09
C ASN A 293 9.00 0.72 23.07
N PHE A 294 10.13 1.30 23.52
CA PHE A 294 11.09 2.01 22.66
C PHE A 294 12.33 1.21 22.27
N SER A 295 12.52 -0.01 22.77
CA SER A 295 13.78 -0.75 22.65
C SER A 295 14.14 -1.11 21.21
N ASP A 296 13.15 -1.42 20.37
CA ASP A 296 13.33 -1.87 18.98
C ASP A 296 13.06 -0.76 17.95
N TRP A 297 12.65 0.43 18.38
CA TRP A 297 12.12 1.47 17.49
C TRP A 297 13.13 1.93 16.41
N SER A 298 14.43 2.00 16.77
CA SER A 298 15.50 2.31 15.82
C SER A 298 15.63 1.26 14.71
N ASN A 299 15.50 -0.02 15.06
CA ASN A 299 15.56 -1.11 14.08
C ASN A 299 14.33 -1.08 13.17
N ARG A 300 13.15 -0.80 13.72
CA ARG A 300 11.91 -0.62 12.94
C ARG A 300 12.03 0.55 11.96
N LEU A 301 12.56 1.69 12.39
CA LEU A 301 12.80 2.86 11.54
C LEU A 301 13.75 2.52 10.37
N LYS A 302 14.78 1.71 10.60
CA LYS A 302 15.71 1.28 9.54
C LYS A 302 15.07 0.28 8.57
N ALA A 303 14.31 -0.68 9.08
CA ALA A 303 13.65 -1.69 8.27
C ALA A 303 12.61 -1.05 7.33
N TYR A 304 11.72 -0.20 7.87
CA TYR A 304 10.78 0.56 7.03
C TYR A 304 11.50 1.47 6.03
N TRP A 305 12.66 2.04 6.38
CA TRP A 305 13.41 2.88 5.45
C TRP A 305 13.95 2.04 4.30
N ALA A 306 14.48 0.85 4.60
CA ALA A 306 14.96 -0.10 3.61
C ALA A 306 13.83 -0.52 2.66
N ASP A 307 12.67 -0.92 3.18
CA ASP A 307 11.51 -1.34 2.37
C ASP A 307 11.04 -0.22 1.44
N VAL A 308 10.80 0.98 1.97
CA VAL A 308 10.32 2.11 1.18
C VAL A 308 11.37 2.58 0.17
N SER A 309 12.65 2.59 0.55
CA SER A 309 13.77 2.92 -0.34
C SER A 309 13.91 1.90 -1.46
N SER A 310 13.74 0.62 -1.15
CA SER A 310 13.78 -0.49 -2.10
C SER A 310 12.68 -0.35 -3.15
N GLU A 311 11.43 -0.21 -2.72
CA GLU A 311 10.27 -0.22 -3.60
C GLU A 311 10.10 1.04 -4.45
N LEU A 312 10.51 2.20 -3.94
CA LEU A 312 10.36 3.47 -4.64
C LEU A 312 11.63 3.87 -5.40
N PHE A 313 12.81 3.49 -4.90
CA PHE A 313 14.08 4.04 -5.36
C PHE A 313 15.21 3.01 -5.48
N GLY A 314 14.93 1.70 -5.49
CA GLY A 314 15.94 0.66 -5.71
C GLY A 314 17.07 0.69 -4.69
N SER A 315 16.74 1.02 -3.43
CA SER A 315 17.68 1.14 -2.31
C SER A 315 18.71 2.27 -2.41
N VAL A 316 18.69 3.10 -3.46
CA VAL A 316 19.63 4.23 -3.63
C VAL A 316 19.11 5.55 -3.05
N TRP A 317 17.96 5.56 -2.36
CA TRP A 317 17.33 6.79 -1.85
C TRP A 317 18.28 7.67 -1.03
N GLY A 318 18.97 7.06 -0.05
CA GLY A 318 19.92 7.78 0.82
C GLY A 318 21.09 8.40 0.05
N VAL A 319 21.60 7.69 -0.97
CA VAL A 319 22.67 8.17 -1.84
C VAL A 319 22.21 9.37 -2.66
N ILE A 320 21.01 9.29 -3.26
CA ILE A 320 20.46 10.40 -4.05
C ILE A 320 20.25 11.64 -3.17
N ILE A 321 19.70 11.49 -1.97
CA ILE A 321 19.56 12.60 -1.01
C ILE A 321 20.93 13.20 -0.70
N GLY A 322 21.92 12.38 -0.34
CA GLY A 322 23.27 12.83 -0.01
C GLY A 322 23.90 13.67 -1.12
N ILE A 323 23.84 13.18 -2.37
CA ILE A 323 24.36 13.91 -3.55
C ILE A 323 23.62 15.24 -3.74
N CYS A 324 22.28 15.24 -3.67
CA CYS A 324 21.49 16.45 -3.84
C CYS A 324 21.82 17.50 -2.77
N VAL A 325 21.92 17.07 -1.51
CA VAL A 325 22.27 17.94 -0.37
C VAL A 325 23.65 18.54 -0.55
N ILE A 326 24.65 17.73 -0.91
CA ILE A 326 26.02 18.21 -1.17
C ILE A 326 26.02 19.27 -2.27
N ILE A 327 25.39 19.00 -3.42
CA ILE A 327 25.31 19.95 -4.55
C ILE A 327 24.64 21.27 -4.13
N ILE A 328 23.53 21.20 -3.41
CA ILE A 328 22.78 22.39 -2.96
C ILE A 328 23.61 23.20 -1.96
N ILE A 329 24.25 22.54 -0.97
CA ILE A 329 25.10 23.20 0.02
C ILE A 329 26.30 23.86 -0.67
N SER A 330 27.01 23.13 -1.55
CA SER A 330 28.14 23.68 -2.32
C SER A 330 27.72 24.90 -3.15
N TYR A 331 26.52 24.86 -3.77
CA TYR A 331 25.99 26.01 -4.50
C TYR A 331 25.69 27.21 -3.60
N ILE A 332 25.03 27.00 -2.46
CA ILE A 332 24.73 28.06 -1.49
C ILE A 332 26.04 28.68 -0.98
N PHE A 333 27.00 27.84 -0.59
CA PHE A 333 28.32 28.28 -0.14
C PHE A 333 29.04 29.10 -1.21
N SER A 334 29.07 28.61 -2.47
CA SER A 334 29.71 29.33 -3.58
C SER A 334 29.10 30.72 -3.80
N ARG A 335 27.78 30.88 -3.63
CA ARG A 335 27.06 32.15 -3.78
C ARG A 335 27.20 33.10 -2.59
N LEU A 336 27.33 32.56 -1.38
CA LEU A 336 27.52 33.33 -0.15
C LEU A 336 28.94 33.90 -0.08
N VAL A 337 29.94 33.10 -0.46
CA VAL A 337 31.34 33.48 -0.34
C VAL A 337 31.85 34.22 -1.57
N PHE A 338 31.37 33.86 -2.78
CA PHE A 338 31.95 34.34 -4.03
C PHE A 338 30.89 34.90 -5.01
N ASN A 339 31.21 36.04 -5.61
CA ASN A 339 30.51 36.62 -6.75
C ASN A 339 31.34 36.34 -8.01
N ILE A 340 30.96 35.29 -8.73
CA ILE A 340 31.70 34.82 -9.91
C ILE A 340 31.13 35.52 -11.15
N LYS A 341 31.87 36.46 -11.72
CA LYS A 341 31.54 37.13 -12.99
C LYS A 341 32.44 36.60 -14.11
N LEU A 342 31.83 36.26 -15.25
CA LEU A 342 32.57 35.90 -16.46
C LEU A 342 32.72 37.14 -17.32
N LYS A 343 33.96 37.62 -17.52
CA LYS A 343 34.24 38.78 -18.38
C LYS A 343 35.02 38.31 -19.61
N LYS A 344 34.53 38.64 -20.80
CA LYS A 344 35.22 38.35 -22.07
C LYS A 344 36.23 39.47 -22.31
N THR A 345 37.50 39.13 -22.45
CA THR A 345 38.56 40.10 -22.79
C THR A 345 38.54 40.43 -24.28
N GLU A 346 39.12 41.56 -24.67
CA GLU A 346 39.18 42.04 -26.07
C GLU A 346 39.85 41.05 -27.03
N LYS A 347 40.67 40.12 -26.52
CA LYS A 347 41.29 39.01 -27.28
C LYS A 347 40.42 37.73 -27.38
N GLY A 348 39.18 37.76 -26.91
CA GLY A 348 38.23 36.65 -27.00
C GLY A 348 38.33 35.59 -25.89
N LEU A 349 39.26 35.72 -24.94
CA LEU A 349 39.41 34.82 -23.79
C LEU A 349 38.34 35.10 -22.71
N ILE A 350 37.88 34.06 -22.01
CA ILE A 350 36.94 34.18 -20.89
C ILE A 350 37.73 34.22 -19.59
N CYS A 351 37.69 35.34 -18.88
CA CYS A 351 38.28 35.49 -17.55
C CYS A 351 37.20 35.30 -16.48
N ILE A 352 37.52 34.52 -15.44
CA ILE A 352 36.68 34.32 -14.25
C ILE A 352 37.12 35.34 -13.20
N ILE A 353 36.28 36.32 -12.88
CA ILE A 353 36.50 37.28 -11.80
C ILE A 353 35.77 36.75 -10.57
N ILE A 354 36.50 36.51 -9.49
CA ILE A 354 35.98 36.02 -8.21
C ILE A 354 36.07 37.17 -7.20
N GLU A 355 34.95 37.80 -6.89
CA GLU A 355 34.85 38.85 -5.86
C GLU A 355 34.25 38.24 -4.58
N LYS A 356 34.71 38.64 -3.39
CA LYS A 356 34.05 38.23 -2.12
C LYS A 356 32.75 39.01 -1.97
N ASN A 357 31.64 38.33 -1.67
CA ASN A 357 30.35 39.01 -1.46
C ASN A 357 30.30 39.66 -0.07
N ASP A 358 29.91 40.93 -0.01
CA ASP A 358 29.50 41.57 1.23
C ASP A 358 28.13 41.04 1.66
N PHE A 359 27.97 40.75 2.95
CA PHE A 359 26.77 40.18 3.55
C PHE A 359 25.63 41.22 3.59
N GLU A 360 25.00 41.49 2.45
CA GLU A 360 23.75 42.24 2.43
C GLU A 360 22.58 41.39 2.93
N LYS A 361 21.76 41.97 3.82
CA LYS A 361 20.52 41.37 4.32
C LYS A 361 19.52 41.15 3.17
N LYS A 362 19.50 39.94 2.61
CA LYS A 362 18.49 39.54 1.62
C LYS A 362 17.17 39.23 2.32
N LYS A 363 16.11 39.95 1.94
CA LYS A 363 14.73 39.67 2.35
C LYS A 363 14.29 38.32 1.76
N ILE A 364 14.10 37.31 2.60
CA ILE A 364 13.58 36.00 2.17
C ILE A 364 12.06 36.13 2.01
N VAL A 365 11.60 36.16 0.76
CA VAL A 365 10.16 36.09 0.44
C VAL A 365 9.77 34.62 0.39
N ILE A 366 9.08 34.13 1.42
CA ILE A 366 8.56 32.76 1.47
C ILE A 366 7.28 32.70 0.61
N ARG A 367 7.32 31.93 -0.48
CA ARG A 367 6.15 31.67 -1.32
C ARG A 367 5.20 30.69 -0.64
N LYS A 368 3.89 30.81 -0.89
CA LYS A 368 2.88 29.86 -0.38
C LYS A 368 3.21 28.39 -0.69
N SER A 369 3.82 28.10 -1.85
CA SER A 369 4.25 26.74 -2.22
C SER A 369 5.30 26.14 -1.27
N VAL A 370 6.15 26.96 -0.64
CA VAL A 370 7.13 26.49 0.34
C VAL A 370 6.45 26.00 1.61
N PHE A 371 5.37 26.68 2.05
CA PHE A 371 4.58 26.23 3.20
C PHE A 371 3.89 24.89 2.93
N ILE A 372 3.35 24.71 1.72
CA ILE A 372 2.73 23.43 1.31
C ILE A 372 3.76 22.31 1.29
N ILE A 373 4.93 22.54 0.69
CA ILE A 373 6.02 21.54 0.64
C ILE A 373 6.47 21.17 2.07
N GLY A 374 6.67 22.17 2.93
CA GLY A 374 7.02 21.94 4.34
C GLY A 374 5.93 21.17 5.09
N GLY A 375 4.66 21.46 4.83
CA GLY A 375 3.52 20.73 5.38
C GLY A 375 3.50 19.27 4.93
N ILE A 376 3.66 18.99 3.64
CA ILE A 376 3.72 17.63 3.09
C ILE A 376 4.89 16.85 3.71
N LEU A 377 6.06 17.48 3.81
CA LEU A 377 7.23 16.87 4.47
C LEU A 377 6.94 16.54 5.93
N PHE A 378 6.33 17.47 6.67
CA PHE A 378 5.94 17.25 8.07
C PHE A 378 4.92 16.11 8.22
N ILE A 379 3.90 16.05 7.36
CA ILE A 379 2.89 14.99 7.35
C ILE A 379 3.55 13.63 7.09
N CYS A 380 4.42 13.52 6.08
CA CYS A 380 5.11 12.28 5.76
C CYS A 380 6.02 11.83 6.91
N ALA A 381 6.79 12.75 7.49
CA ALA A 381 7.66 12.46 8.62
C ALA A 381 6.88 12.03 9.86
N PHE A 382 5.81 12.76 10.20
CA PHE A 382 4.93 12.42 11.33
C PHE A 382 4.30 11.05 11.16
N TYR A 383 3.72 10.78 9.98
CA TYR A 383 3.10 9.48 9.68
C TYR A 383 4.13 8.36 9.77
N TYR A 384 5.28 8.51 9.12
CA TYR A 384 6.35 7.51 9.10
C TYR A 384 6.82 7.15 10.51
N ILE A 385 7.15 8.16 11.32
CA ILE A 385 7.65 8.00 12.69
C ILE A 385 6.62 7.28 13.57
N LEU A 386 5.35 7.65 13.48
CA LEU A 386 4.29 7.04 14.29
C LEU A 386 3.95 5.62 13.82
N VAL A 387 3.85 5.36 12.52
CA VAL A 387 3.57 4.02 11.99
C VAL A 387 4.71 3.05 12.28
N CYS A 388 5.97 3.49 12.18
CA CYS A 388 7.13 2.70 12.61
C CYS A 388 7.08 2.35 14.09
N LYS A 389 6.34 3.11 14.90
CA LYS A 389 6.22 2.87 16.34
C LYS A 389 5.09 1.91 16.70
N ILE A 390 3.92 2.04 16.07
CA ILE A 390 2.70 1.38 16.54
C ILE A 390 2.41 0.04 15.85
N THR A 391 2.89 -0.16 14.63
CA THR A 391 2.60 -1.37 13.85
C THR A 391 3.04 -2.63 14.60
N LEU A 392 2.28 -3.71 14.45
CA LEU A 392 2.63 -5.01 15.05
C LEU A 392 3.78 -5.65 14.28
N PHE A 393 3.59 -5.76 12.97
CA PHE A 393 4.54 -6.33 12.03
C PHE A 393 5.23 -5.22 11.25
N ILE A 394 6.47 -5.46 10.84
CA ILE A 394 7.17 -4.59 9.89
C ILE A 394 6.71 -5.06 8.50
N SER A 395 5.96 -4.20 7.80
CA SER A 395 5.49 -4.50 6.45
C SER A 395 5.20 -3.20 5.70
N ASN A 396 5.74 -3.10 4.49
CA ASN A 396 5.57 -1.97 3.57
C ASN A 396 4.13 -1.45 3.41
N ARG A 397 3.12 -2.33 3.50
CA ARG A 397 1.70 -2.05 3.32
C ARG A 397 1.19 -0.88 4.17
N PHE A 398 1.76 -0.72 5.36
CA PHE A 398 1.40 0.35 6.28
C PHE A 398 1.88 1.74 5.84
N MET A 399 2.84 1.82 4.92
CA MET A 399 3.43 3.07 4.41
C MET A 399 2.92 3.48 3.03
N MET A 400 2.22 2.59 2.31
CA MET A 400 1.80 2.80 0.91
C MET A 400 1.01 4.12 0.70
N CYS A 401 0.23 4.56 1.69
CA CYS A 401 -0.56 5.78 1.57
C CYS A 401 0.25 7.08 1.47
N ILE A 402 1.53 7.07 1.88
CA ILE A 402 2.44 8.21 1.74
C ILE A 402 3.40 8.07 0.55
N TYR A 403 3.45 6.92 -0.13
CA TYR A 403 4.35 6.69 -1.27
C TYR A 403 4.25 7.75 -2.39
N PRO A 404 3.04 8.14 -2.85
CA PRO A 404 2.91 9.20 -3.86
C PRO A 404 3.57 10.52 -3.42
N LEU A 405 3.46 10.85 -2.13
CA LEU A 405 3.98 12.08 -1.55
C LEU A 405 5.50 12.03 -1.36
N LEU A 406 6.06 10.87 -1.00
CA LEU A 406 7.51 10.68 -0.94
C LEU A 406 8.15 10.85 -2.32
N VAL A 407 7.55 10.29 -3.37
CA VAL A 407 8.00 10.49 -4.75
C VAL A 407 7.90 11.97 -5.16
N LEU A 408 6.80 12.66 -4.81
CA LEU A 408 6.65 14.09 -5.04
C LEU A 408 7.80 14.90 -4.41
N LEU A 409 8.10 14.65 -3.13
CA LEU A 409 9.17 15.32 -2.39
C LEU A 409 10.54 15.03 -3.01
N MET A 410 10.78 13.79 -3.44
CA MET A 410 12.01 13.41 -4.13
C MET A 410 12.16 14.14 -5.46
N CYS A 411 11.09 14.22 -6.25
CA CYS A 411 11.09 14.97 -7.51
C CYS A 411 11.37 16.46 -7.29
N LEU A 412 10.86 17.06 -6.21
CA LEU A 412 11.14 18.44 -5.86
C LEU A 412 12.62 18.65 -5.54
N LEU A 413 13.21 17.74 -4.76
CA LEU A 413 14.63 17.77 -4.43
C LEU A 413 15.50 17.65 -5.69
N LEU A 414 15.16 16.71 -6.59
CA LEU A 414 15.84 16.53 -7.87
C LEU A 414 15.72 17.78 -8.75
N GLU A 415 14.51 18.33 -8.90
CA GLU A 415 14.28 19.51 -9.73
C GLU A 415 15.09 20.72 -9.22
N LYS A 416 15.14 20.92 -7.90
CA LYS A 416 15.96 21.98 -7.29
C LYS A 416 17.44 21.77 -7.54
N THR A 417 17.93 20.55 -7.37
CA THR A 417 19.33 20.16 -7.61
C THR A 417 19.71 20.39 -9.08
N VAL A 418 18.87 19.96 -10.02
CA VAL A 418 19.11 20.14 -11.46
C VAL A 418 19.08 21.62 -11.86
N LYS A 419 18.19 22.44 -11.27
CA LYS A 419 18.15 23.91 -11.46
C LYS A 419 19.36 24.65 -10.90
N VAL A 420 20.05 24.05 -9.93
CA VAL A 420 21.34 24.51 -9.42
C VAL A 420 22.44 24.22 -10.45
N CYS A 421 22.50 22.99 -10.96
CA CYS A 421 23.52 22.57 -11.93
C CYS A 421 23.39 23.24 -13.31
N THR A 422 22.18 23.55 -13.76
CA THR A 422 21.97 24.19 -15.06
C THR A 422 20.74 25.09 -15.11
N LYS A 423 20.85 26.23 -15.80
CA LYS A 423 19.72 27.14 -16.08
C LYS A 423 18.98 26.84 -17.38
N LYS A 424 19.53 25.96 -18.23
CA LYS A 424 18.96 25.64 -19.55
C LYS A 424 17.84 24.62 -19.39
N LYS A 425 16.58 25.02 -19.60
CA LYS A 425 15.39 24.17 -19.47
C LYS A 425 15.52 22.81 -20.15
N VAL A 426 16.13 22.76 -21.33
CA VAL A 426 16.31 21.52 -22.09
C VAL A 426 17.28 20.55 -21.43
N LYS A 427 18.36 21.07 -20.85
CA LYS A 427 19.25 20.24 -20.04
C LYS A 427 18.55 19.76 -18.78
N GLN A 428 17.74 20.61 -18.15
CA GLN A 428 16.97 20.22 -16.97
C GLN A 428 16.01 19.06 -17.30
N ALA A 429 15.27 19.18 -18.42
CA ALA A 429 14.34 18.14 -18.87
C ALA A 429 15.05 16.83 -19.19
N LEU A 430 16.15 16.87 -19.95
CA LEU A 430 16.92 15.68 -20.28
C LEU A 430 17.49 15.00 -19.02
N THR A 431 18.06 15.78 -18.10
CA THR A 431 18.60 15.26 -16.84
C THR A 431 17.51 14.63 -15.97
N MET A 432 16.35 15.29 -15.82
CA MET A 432 15.23 14.72 -15.08
C MET A 432 14.75 13.41 -15.72
N GLY A 433 14.63 13.35 -17.05
CA GLY A 433 14.24 12.13 -17.76
C GLY A 433 15.23 10.97 -17.54
N ILE A 434 16.54 11.24 -17.65
CA ILE A 434 17.59 10.23 -17.41
C ILE A 434 17.54 9.74 -15.96
N ILE A 435 17.41 10.64 -14.99
CA ILE A 435 17.31 10.27 -13.57
C ILE A 435 16.07 9.41 -13.32
N SER A 436 14.91 9.76 -13.90
CA SER A 436 13.69 8.96 -13.75
C SER A 436 13.85 7.55 -14.34
N ILE A 437 14.42 7.43 -15.54
CA ILE A 437 14.69 6.13 -16.17
C ILE A 437 15.68 5.31 -15.34
N PHE A 438 16.74 5.94 -14.84
CA PHE A 438 17.74 5.28 -14.02
C PHE A 438 17.14 4.76 -12.70
N ILE A 439 16.37 5.58 -11.98
CA ILE A 439 15.72 5.17 -10.73
C ILE A 439 14.79 3.99 -11.00
N ILE A 440 13.91 4.08 -12.00
CA ILE A 440 12.99 2.97 -12.35
C ILE A 440 13.78 1.71 -12.72
N GLY A 441 14.80 1.84 -13.57
CA GLY A 441 15.63 0.72 -14.01
C GLY A 441 16.35 0.04 -12.85
N VAL A 442 16.92 0.81 -11.90
CA VAL A 442 17.58 0.25 -10.71
C VAL A 442 16.55 -0.40 -9.78
N THR A 443 15.37 0.19 -9.60
CA THR A 443 14.30 -0.39 -8.78
C THR A 443 13.90 -1.79 -9.27
N PHE A 444 13.69 -1.97 -10.58
CA PHE A 444 13.36 -3.28 -11.16
C PHE A 444 14.56 -4.23 -11.33
N TYR A 445 15.79 -3.70 -11.35
CA TYR A 445 16.98 -4.54 -11.34
C TYR A 445 17.24 -5.14 -9.96
N ALA A 446 16.96 -4.36 -8.91
CA ALA A 446 17.25 -4.74 -7.54
C ALA A 446 16.14 -5.54 -6.86
N ASN A 447 14.89 -5.39 -7.31
CA ASN A 447 13.73 -5.92 -6.60
C ASN A 447 12.61 -6.36 -7.54
N ASP A 448 11.80 -7.31 -7.06
CA ASP A 448 10.56 -7.75 -7.70
C ASP A 448 9.33 -7.30 -6.89
N PRO A 449 8.15 -7.16 -7.52
CA PRO A 449 6.91 -6.87 -6.78
C PRO A 449 6.48 -8.03 -5.86
N GLU A 450 6.24 -7.72 -4.59
CA GLU A 450 6.05 -8.70 -3.51
C GLU A 450 4.70 -9.42 -3.58
N TYR A 451 3.65 -8.74 -4.05
CA TYR A 451 2.26 -9.18 -3.92
C TYR A 451 1.73 -10.03 -5.09
N ILE A 452 2.63 -10.62 -5.87
CA ILE A 452 2.34 -11.48 -7.03
C ILE A 452 2.16 -12.95 -6.63
N TYR A 453 2.97 -13.44 -5.68
CA TYR A 453 2.94 -14.81 -5.16
C TYR A 453 3.04 -15.90 -6.23
N GLU A 454 4.08 -15.84 -7.07
CA GLU A 454 4.28 -16.78 -8.17
C GLU A 454 4.44 -18.23 -7.69
N GLU A 455 5.23 -18.47 -6.64
CA GLU A 455 5.45 -19.80 -6.06
C GLU A 455 4.16 -20.46 -5.56
N LYS A 456 3.34 -19.73 -4.80
CA LYS A 456 2.01 -20.21 -4.37
C LYS A 456 1.12 -20.57 -5.56
N GLY A 457 1.25 -19.81 -6.65
CA GLY A 457 0.56 -20.10 -7.90
C GLY A 457 0.96 -21.43 -8.54
N MET A 458 2.26 -21.73 -8.53
CA MET A 458 2.79 -22.99 -9.05
C MET A 458 2.28 -24.17 -8.21
N ILE A 459 2.33 -24.05 -6.89
CA ILE A 459 1.81 -25.06 -5.96
C ILE A 459 0.31 -25.27 -6.17
N ALA A 460 -0.49 -24.19 -6.25
CA ALA A 460 -1.93 -24.28 -6.50
C ALA A 460 -2.23 -25.01 -7.83
N THR A 461 -1.47 -24.71 -8.89
CA THR A 461 -1.61 -25.37 -10.20
C THR A 461 -1.27 -26.86 -10.12
N GLU A 462 -0.22 -27.23 -9.37
CA GLU A 462 0.09 -28.64 -9.15
C GLU A 462 -1.04 -29.37 -8.39
N LEU A 463 -1.63 -28.71 -7.39
CA LEU A 463 -2.71 -29.25 -6.57
C LEU A 463 -4.04 -29.45 -7.31
N GLU A 464 -4.25 -28.77 -8.46
CA GLU A 464 -5.43 -29.02 -9.32
C GLU A 464 -5.52 -30.49 -9.77
N ASN A 465 -4.37 -31.15 -9.94
CA ASN A 465 -4.29 -32.57 -10.32
C ASN A 465 -4.78 -33.51 -9.20
N TYR A 466 -4.87 -33.04 -7.95
CA TYR A 466 -5.20 -33.85 -6.78
C TYR A 466 -6.57 -33.51 -6.17
N THR A 467 -7.41 -32.73 -6.86
CA THR A 467 -8.76 -32.33 -6.40
C THR A 467 -9.69 -33.51 -6.03
N ASN A 468 -9.47 -34.67 -6.65
CA ASN A 468 -10.21 -35.91 -6.39
C ASN A 468 -9.60 -36.78 -5.28
N VAL A 469 -8.38 -36.48 -4.84
CA VAL A 469 -7.66 -37.21 -3.80
C VAL A 469 -8.11 -36.66 -2.44
N PRO A 470 -8.37 -37.53 -1.43
CA PRO A 470 -8.67 -37.03 -0.09
C PRO A 470 -7.49 -36.21 0.45
N CYS A 471 -7.76 -35.22 1.30
CA CYS A 471 -6.72 -34.51 2.01
C CYS A 471 -6.87 -34.61 3.53
N LEU A 472 -5.76 -34.57 4.25
CA LEU A 472 -5.68 -34.35 5.68
C LEU A 472 -4.93 -33.05 5.95
N TYR A 473 -5.54 -32.13 6.67
CA TYR A 473 -4.92 -30.88 7.10
C TYR A 473 -4.61 -30.92 8.60
N VAL A 474 -3.33 -30.87 8.95
CA VAL A 474 -2.88 -30.79 10.34
C VAL A 474 -2.51 -29.35 10.65
N TYR A 475 -3.21 -28.73 11.59
CA TYR A 475 -3.02 -27.32 11.94
C TYR A 475 -2.74 -27.09 13.42
N THR A 476 -2.05 -26.00 13.72
CA THR A 476 -1.84 -25.51 15.09
C THR A 476 -2.89 -24.49 15.50
N ALA A 477 -3.40 -23.70 14.55
CA ALA A 477 -4.50 -22.77 14.74
C ALA A 477 -5.50 -22.79 13.57
N PRO A 478 -6.82 -22.70 13.82
CA PRO A 478 -7.85 -22.87 12.77
C PRO A 478 -7.68 -21.95 11.56
N TYR A 479 -7.36 -20.68 11.79
CA TYR A 479 -7.21 -19.68 10.73
C TYR A 479 -6.11 -20.02 9.71
N ARG A 480 -5.15 -20.87 10.04
CA ARG A 480 -4.04 -21.21 9.15
C ARG A 480 -4.48 -22.02 7.94
N MET A 481 -5.60 -22.75 8.05
CA MET A 481 -6.25 -23.42 6.93
C MET A 481 -6.69 -22.44 5.84
N LEU A 482 -6.96 -21.17 6.18
CA LEU A 482 -7.41 -20.17 5.22
C LEU A 482 -6.35 -19.85 4.16
N ASN A 483 -5.06 -20.02 4.46
CA ASN A 483 -4.00 -19.82 3.47
C ASN A 483 -4.18 -20.74 2.25
N ASN A 484 -4.81 -21.91 2.45
CA ASN A 484 -5.07 -22.92 1.44
C ASN A 484 -6.55 -23.01 1.00
N ALA A 485 -7.39 -22.06 1.42
CA ALA A 485 -8.84 -22.15 1.22
C ALA A 485 -9.27 -22.31 -0.24
N LEU A 486 -8.52 -21.75 -1.20
CA LEU A 486 -8.82 -21.87 -2.63
C LEU A 486 -8.57 -23.28 -3.19
N ASN A 487 -7.58 -24.00 -2.65
CA ASN A 487 -7.35 -25.40 -3.01
C ASN A 487 -8.37 -26.30 -2.29
N LEU A 488 -8.60 -26.02 -1.00
CA LEU A 488 -9.52 -26.76 -0.17
C LEU A 488 -10.98 -26.65 -0.66
N MET A 489 -11.43 -25.48 -1.14
CA MET A 489 -12.79 -25.35 -1.69
C MET A 489 -13.05 -26.18 -2.95
N ASN A 490 -11.99 -26.64 -3.63
CA ASN A 490 -12.08 -27.52 -4.81
C ASN A 490 -11.78 -28.98 -4.49
N THR A 491 -11.42 -29.30 -3.24
CA THR A 491 -11.07 -30.66 -2.81
C THR A 491 -12.34 -31.46 -2.45
N LYS A 492 -12.48 -32.69 -2.93
CA LYS A 492 -13.71 -33.48 -2.70
C LYS A 492 -13.89 -33.98 -1.27
N THR A 493 -12.81 -34.36 -0.59
CA THR A 493 -12.87 -34.92 0.76
C THR A 493 -11.76 -34.33 1.60
N ILE A 494 -12.15 -33.67 2.69
CA ILE A 494 -11.22 -32.97 3.56
C ILE A 494 -11.35 -33.54 4.97
N TYR A 495 -10.23 -34.01 5.49
CA TYR A 495 -10.03 -34.28 6.90
C TYR A 495 -9.19 -33.16 7.51
N GLN A 496 -9.46 -32.82 8.76
CA GLN A 496 -8.68 -31.86 9.51
C GLN A 496 -8.38 -32.40 10.90
N SER A 497 -7.25 -31.99 11.45
CA SER A 497 -6.99 -32.15 12.87
C SER A 497 -6.12 -31.03 13.40
N ASN A 498 -6.53 -30.46 14.53
CA ASN A 498 -5.59 -29.76 15.38
C ASN A 498 -4.47 -30.72 15.83
N LEU A 499 -3.23 -30.25 15.90
CA LEU A 499 -2.06 -31.03 16.28
C LEU A 499 -2.25 -31.75 17.62
N ASP A 500 -2.80 -31.08 18.63
CA ASP A 500 -3.04 -31.65 19.96
C ASP A 500 -3.98 -32.87 19.94
N ASN A 501 -4.90 -32.88 18.97
CA ASN A 501 -5.89 -33.94 18.80
C ASN A 501 -5.52 -34.94 17.70
N LEU A 502 -4.36 -34.80 17.04
CA LEU A 502 -3.98 -35.61 15.89
C LEU A 502 -4.03 -37.10 16.19
N LYS A 503 -3.46 -37.54 17.32
CA LYS A 503 -3.43 -38.96 17.71
C LYS A 503 -4.82 -39.58 17.90
N LYS A 504 -5.80 -38.75 18.28
CA LYS A 504 -7.20 -39.18 18.44
C LYS A 504 -7.91 -39.19 17.09
N ASN A 505 -7.76 -38.11 16.32
CA ASN A 505 -8.51 -37.86 15.10
C ASN A 505 -8.04 -38.70 13.91
N ILE A 506 -6.77 -39.11 13.90
CA ILE A 506 -6.18 -39.90 12.80
C ILE A 506 -6.96 -41.19 12.51
N ASN A 507 -7.53 -41.81 13.54
CA ASN A 507 -8.33 -43.03 13.41
C ASN A 507 -9.67 -42.83 12.67
N SER A 508 -10.13 -41.58 12.54
CA SER A 508 -11.34 -41.21 11.80
C SER A 508 -11.07 -40.87 10.33
N VAL A 509 -9.79 -40.84 9.92
CA VAL A 509 -9.39 -40.57 8.54
C VAL A 509 -9.55 -41.85 7.71
N ASN A 510 -10.32 -41.78 6.63
CA ASN A 510 -10.45 -42.91 5.71
C ASN A 510 -9.18 -43.00 4.84
N ASN A 511 -8.45 -44.11 4.97
CA ASN A 511 -7.25 -44.40 4.21
C ASN A 511 -7.49 -45.41 3.07
N SER A 512 -8.70 -45.52 2.52
CA SER A 512 -8.97 -46.47 1.42
C SER A 512 -8.37 -46.04 0.08
N SER A 513 -8.05 -44.75 -0.08
CA SER A 513 -7.45 -44.23 -1.31
C SER A 513 -5.98 -44.66 -1.46
N GLU A 514 -5.50 -44.79 -2.70
CA GLU A 514 -4.08 -45.05 -2.99
C GLU A 514 -3.19 -43.86 -2.65
N GLN A 515 -3.77 -42.64 -2.65
CA GLN A 515 -3.08 -41.39 -2.38
C GLN A 515 -3.82 -40.57 -1.32
N LEU A 516 -3.07 -39.78 -0.54
CA LEU A 516 -3.60 -38.79 0.39
C LEU A 516 -2.76 -37.52 0.31
N ILE A 517 -3.40 -36.37 0.15
CA ILE A 517 -2.72 -35.07 0.25
C ILE A 517 -2.65 -34.65 1.71
N LEU A 518 -1.43 -34.44 2.20
CA LEU A 518 -1.18 -34.03 3.57
C LEU A 518 -0.69 -32.60 3.61
N TYR A 519 -1.44 -31.72 4.26
CA TYR A 519 -0.98 -30.38 4.65
C TYR A 519 -0.53 -30.44 6.10
N VAL A 520 0.70 -30.01 6.38
CA VAL A 520 1.22 -29.89 7.73
C VAL A 520 1.63 -28.45 7.98
N ASP A 521 1.05 -27.87 9.02
CA ASP A 521 1.33 -26.51 9.43
C ASP A 521 2.81 -26.29 9.81
N THR A 522 3.43 -25.23 9.29
CA THR A 522 4.84 -24.90 9.57
C THR A 522 5.16 -24.64 11.03
N LEU A 523 4.16 -24.34 11.87
CA LEU A 523 4.35 -24.14 13.32
C LEU A 523 4.29 -25.43 14.14
N VAL A 524 4.18 -26.60 13.50
CA VAL A 524 4.15 -27.89 14.22
C VAL A 524 5.42 -28.10 15.05
N SER A 525 6.60 -27.74 14.53
CA SER A 525 7.87 -27.78 15.29
C SER A 525 7.86 -26.86 16.52
N ASP A 526 7.22 -25.69 16.43
CA ASP A 526 7.11 -24.75 17.56
C ASP A 526 6.19 -25.27 18.68
N GLN A 527 5.35 -26.26 18.37
CA GLN A 527 4.46 -26.93 19.32
C GLN A 527 5.02 -28.26 19.84
N GLY A 528 6.30 -28.55 19.58
CA GLY A 528 7.02 -29.66 20.21
C GLY A 528 6.95 -31.00 19.47
N MET A 529 6.53 -31.00 18.20
CA MET A 529 6.63 -32.17 17.32
C MET A 529 7.38 -31.74 16.06
N GLU A 530 8.50 -32.42 15.73
CA GLU A 530 9.19 -32.10 14.48
C GLU A 530 8.33 -32.43 13.26
N MET A 531 8.48 -31.61 12.20
CA MET A 531 7.74 -31.77 10.95
C MET A 531 7.86 -33.18 10.38
N ASP A 532 9.08 -33.72 10.30
CA ASP A 532 9.35 -35.04 9.76
C ASP A 532 8.73 -36.15 10.63
N ASP A 533 8.76 -35.98 11.96
CA ASP A 533 8.12 -36.92 12.89
C ASP A 533 6.60 -36.91 12.75
N CYS A 534 6.00 -35.75 12.53
CA CYS A 534 4.56 -35.60 12.28
C CYS A 534 4.16 -36.33 10.98
N VAL A 535 4.90 -36.10 9.90
CA VAL A 535 4.66 -36.74 8.60
C VAL A 535 4.83 -38.26 8.71
N GLU A 536 5.90 -38.73 9.37
CA GLU A 536 6.17 -40.15 9.55
C GLU A 536 5.11 -40.84 10.43
N TYR A 537 4.65 -40.16 11.49
CA TYR A 537 3.55 -40.63 12.32
C TYR A 537 2.25 -40.81 11.52
N ILE A 538 1.90 -39.85 10.66
CA ILE A 538 0.69 -39.91 9.84
C ILE A 538 0.81 -41.00 8.78
N LYS A 539 1.96 -41.08 8.10
CA LYS A 539 2.25 -42.08 7.09
C LYS A 539 2.10 -43.50 7.64
N SER A 540 2.73 -43.77 8.79
CA SER A 540 2.67 -45.07 9.47
C SER A 540 1.27 -45.37 10.00
N SER A 541 0.59 -44.41 10.63
CA SER A 541 -0.76 -44.60 11.19
C SER A 541 -1.82 -44.90 10.13
N LEU A 542 -1.65 -44.38 8.91
CA LEU A 542 -2.59 -44.57 7.80
C LEU A 542 -2.16 -45.64 6.78
N ASN A 543 -1.06 -46.36 7.03
CA ASN A 543 -0.52 -47.40 6.13
C ASN A 543 -0.24 -46.89 4.70
N TYR A 544 0.52 -45.79 4.59
CA TYR A 544 1.16 -45.36 3.33
C TYR A 544 2.64 -45.71 3.35
N ASN A 545 3.25 -45.92 2.17
CA ASN A 545 4.63 -46.42 2.06
C ASN A 545 5.61 -45.36 1.54
N LYS A 546 5.12 -44.34 0.84
CA LYS A 546 5.93 -43.27 0.24
C LYS A 546 5.41 -41.90 0.61
N VAL A 547 6.34 -40.95 0.72
CA VAL A 547 6.05 -39.52 0.86
C VAL A 547 6.71 -38.79 -0.29
N LYS A 548 5.92 -38.02 -1.03
CA LYS A 548 6.40 -37.10 -2.06
C LYS A 548 6.11 -35.67 -1.63
N TRP A 549 7.13 -34.84 -1.54
CA TRP A 549 6.95 -33.40 -1.32
C TRP A 549 6.34 -32.75 -2.57
N LEU A 550 5.29 -31.95 -2.39
CA LEU A 550 4.62 -31.22 -3.46
C LEU A 550 4.93 -29.72 -3.43
N GLY A 551 5.26 -29.17 -2.26
CA GLY A 551 5.50 -27.74 -2.13
C GLY A 551 5.48 -27.27 -0.68
N THR A 552 5.94 -26.05 -0.48
CA THR A 552 5.83 -25.34 0.78
C THR A 552 5.25 -23.97 0.50
N ASP A 553 4.20 -23.60 1.23
CA ASP A 553 3.70 -22.23 1.27
C ASP A 553 4.03 -21.57 2.62
N ASP A 554 3.67 -20.29 2.81
CA ASP A 554 4.00 -19.53 4.03
C ASP A 554 3.53 -20.19 5.35
N MET A 555 2.49 -21.03 5.32
CA MET A 555 1.85 -21.58 6.52
C MET A 555 1.84 -23.11 6.60
N SER A 556 2.17 -23.81 5.52
CA SER A 556 2.07 -25.26 5.43
C SER A 556 3.07 -25.87 4.45
N VAL A 557 3.53 -27.07 4.79
CA VAL A 557 4.26 -27.96 3.89
C VAL A 557 3.27 -29.02 3.38
N ILE A 558 3.34 -29.30 2.08
CA ILE A 558 2.34 -30.10 1.38
C ILE A 558 3.01 -31.35 0.81
N TYR A 559 2.42 -32.50 1.10
CA TYR A 559 2.92 -33.81 0.69
C TYR A 559 1.82 -34.63 0.00
N CYS A 560 2.23 -35.54 -0.87
CA CYS A 560 1.43 -36.65 -1.35
C CYS A 560 1.94 -37.93 -0.67
N LEU A 561 1.08 -38.60 0.09
CA LEU A 561 1.34 -39.92 0.65
C LEU A 561 0.80 -40.96 -0.33
N GLU A 562 1.61 -41.98 -0.65
CA GLU A 562 1.28 -43.02 -1.63
C GLU A 562 1.51 -44.42 -1.04
N ARG A 563 0.68 -45.37 -1.45
CA ARG A 563 0.83 -46.79 -1.08
C ARG A 563 1.85 -47.53 -1.94
#